data_AF-A0A956Y418-F1
#
_entry.id   AF-A0A956Y418-F1
#
_cell.length_a   1.000
_cell.length_b   1.000
_cell.length_c   1.000
_cell.angle_alpha   90.00
_cell.angle_beta   90.00
_cell.angle_gamma   90.00
#
_symmetry.space_group_name_H-M   'P 1'
#
loop_
_entity.id
_entity.type
_entity.pdbx_description
1 polymer ?
#
loop_
_entity_poly.entity_id
_entity_poly.type
_entity_poly.pdbx_seq_one_letter_code
_entity_poly.pdbx_strand_id
1 'polypeptide(L)'
;MPEQELEHDAPEMLEGHISVRAAIEGHSRTIERVLIREGILNKSAHAVLRLAQDENVPFERVSEAVIEQYVAGGSHGGVVAIVGPRLVLPLDQLAQNEASPL
;
A
#
# COMPACT_ATOMS: atom_id res chain seq x y z
N MET A 1 24.97 20.48 3.34
CA MET A 1 24.83 19.18 2.65
C MET A 1 23.59 19.32 1.79
N PRO A 2 23.67 19.33 0.46
CA PRO A 2 22.46 19.43 -0.34
C PRO A 2 21.72 18.10 -0.20
N GLU A 3 20.50 18.18 0.31
CA GLU A 3 19.55 17.07 0.40
C GLU A 3 19.26 16.62 -1.02
N GLN A 4 19.71 15.42 -1.38
CA GLN A 4 19.43 14.87 -2.70
C GLN A 4 17.95 14.54 -2.77
N GLU A 5 17.21 15.30 -3.57
CA GLU A 5 15.87 14.93 -4.05
C GLU A 5 16.00 13.57 -4.74
N LEU A 6 15.63 12.51 -4.02
CA LEU A 6 15.51 11.17 -4.56
C LEU A 6 14.24 11.13 -5.41
N GLU A 7 14.36 11.61 -6.64
CA GLU A 7 13.35 11.49 -7.68
C GLU A 7 13.19 9.99 -8.03
N HIS A 8 12.30 9.29 -7.33
CA HIS A 8 11.82 7.97 -7.70
C HIS A 8 10.49 8.15 -8.43
N ASP A 9 10.57 8.32 -9.75
CA ASP A 9 9.40 8.47 -10.65
C ASP A 9 8.73 7.10 -10.97
N ALA A 10 9.26 6.01 -10.41
CA ALA A 10 8.64 4.70 -10.49
C ALA A 10 7.76 4.47 -9.26
N PRO A 11 6.47 4.11 -9.44
CA PRO A 11 5.61 3.76 -8.32
C PRO A 11 6.22 2.60 -7.52
N GLU A 12 6.09 2.65 -6.19
CA GLU A 12 6.51 1.56 -5.32
C GLU A 12 5.37 0.54 -5.16
N MET A 13 5.74 -0.72 -4.96
CA MET A 13 4.77 -1.81 -4.76
C MET A 13 4.86 -2.37 -3.35
N LEU A 14 3.70 -2.60 -2.73
CA LEU A 14 3.59 -3.38 -1.51
C LEU A 14 2.90 -4.71 -1.82
N GLU A 15 3.56 -5.79 -1.45
CA GLU A 15 3.08 -7.16 -1.65
C GLU A 15 2.50 -7.73 -0.37
N GLY A 16 1.34 -8.38 -0.50
CA GLY A 16 0.74 -9.13 0.60
C GLY A 16 -0.20 -8.31 1.46
N HIS A 17 -1.23 -9.00 1.96
CA HIS A 17 -2.30 -8.38 2.74
C HIS A 17 -1.82 -7.65 4.01
N ILE A 18 -0.75 -8.13 4.67
CA ILE A 18 -0.23 -7.49 5.89
C ILE A 18 0.36 -6.12 5.55
N SER A 19 1.25 -6.07 4.56
CA SER A 19 1.91 -4.85 4.12
C SER A 19 0.91 -3.83 3.59
N VAL A 20 -0.03 -4.26 2.75
CA VAL A 20 -1.07 -3.39 2.20
C VAL A 20 -1.99 -2.87 3.30
N ARG A 21 -2.43 -3.73 4.22
CA ARG A 21 -3.24 -3.30 5.37
C ARG A 21 -2.52 -2.24 6.21
N ALA A 22 -1.26 -2.48 6.56
CA ALA A 22 -0.48 -1.56 7.37
C ALA A 22 -0.29 -0.21 6.68
N ALA A 23 -0.18 -0.18 5.34
CA ALA A 23 -0.09 1.07 4.60
C ALA A 23 -1.41 1.86 4.63
N ILE A 24 -2.57 1.17 4.51
CA ILE A 24 -3.88 1.81 4.59
C ILE A 24 -4.11 2.40 5.99
N GLU A 25 -3.91 1.59 7.04
CA GLU A 25 -4.16 2.02 8.42
C GLU A 25 -3.12 3.05 8.90
N GLY A 26 -1.88 2.92 8.45
CA GLY A 26 -0.75 3.68 8.97
C GLY A 26 -0.63 5.11 8.42
N HIS A 27 -1.35 5.45 7.35
CA HIS A 27 -1.33 6.79 6.74
C HIS A 27 0.10 7.33 6.54
N SER A 28 1.05 6.43 6.25
CA SER A 28 2.47 6.79 6.15
C SER A 28 2.91 7.02 4.71
N ARG A 29 2.01 6.83 3.75
CA ARG A 29 2.23 7.01 2.32
C ARG A 29 0.90 7.09 1.59
N THR A 30 0.90 7.74 0.44
CA THR A 30 -0.27 7.74 -0.44
C THR A 30 -0.43 6.36 -1.07
N ILE A 31 -1.68 5.91 -1.18
CA ILE A 31 -2.05 4.69 -1.90
C ILE A 31 -2.77 5.11 -3.17
N GLU A 32 -2.17 4.82 -4.31
CA GLU A 32 -2.77 5.14 -5.60
C GLU A 32 -3.91 4.18 -5.91
N ARG A 33 -3.66 2.87 -5.74
CA ARG A 33 -4.67 1.83 -5.85
C ARG A 33 -4.22 0.51 -5.22
N VAL A 34 -5.20 -0.29 -4.80
CA VAL A 34 -5.01 -1.69 -4.38
C VAL A 34 -5.50 -2.64 -5.46
N LEU A 35 -4.65 -3.56 -5.91
CA LEU A 35 -4.97 -4.64 -6.83
C LEU A 35 -5.30 -5.90 -6.04
N ILE A 36 -6.47 -6.48 -6.30
CA ILE A 36 -6.93 -7.70 -5.63
C ILE A 36 -7.23 -8.77 -6.69
N ARG A 37 -6.65 -9.96 -6.51
CA ARG A 37 -6.87 -11.06 -7.46
C ARG A 37 -8.34 -11.44 -7.54
N GLU A 38 -8.87 -11.55 -8.75
CA GLU A 38 -10.21 -12.08 -9.01
C GLU A 38 -10.38 -13.50 -8.47
N GLY A 39 -11.60 -13.84 -8.03
CA GLY A 39 -11.92 -15.17 -7.52
C GLY A 39 -11.21 -15.57 -6.22
N ILE A 40 -10.47 -14.66 -5.58
CA ILE A 40 -9.80 -14.96 -4.31
C ILE A 40 -10.83 -15.26 -3.22
N LEU A 41 -10.66 -16.40 -2.53
CA LEU A 41 -11.50 -16.83 -1.40
C LEU A 41 -10.81 -16.60 -0.05
N ASN A 42 -9.66 -15.93 -0.06
CA ASN A 42 -8.84 -15.69 1.13
C ASN A 42 -9.51 -14.62 2.02
N LYS A 43 -9.82 -14.97 3.27
CA LYS A 43 -10.41 -14.07 4.26
C LYS A 43 -9.58 -12.80 4.48
N SER A 44 -8.25 -12.90 4.47
CA SER A 44 -7.36 -11.75 4.63
C SER A 44 -7.43 -10.78 3.45
N ALA A 45 -7.54 -11.29 2.22
CA ALA A 45 -7.72 -10.44 1.04
C ALA A 45 -9.07 -9.73 1.07
N HIS A 46 -10.14 -10.42 1.49
CA HIS A 46 -11.45 -9.78 1.72
C HIS A 46 -11.41 -8.72 2.83
N ALA A 47 -10.63 -8.94 3.89
CA ALA A 47 -10.45 -7.94 4.94
C ALA A 47 -9.75 -6.68 4.40
N VAL A 48 -8.75 -6.82 3.53
CA VAL A 48 -8.10 -5.68 2.87
C VAL A 48 -9.06 -4.96 1.93
N LEU A 49 -9.86 -5.69 1.13
CA LEU A 49 -10.89 -5.07 0.28
C LEU A 49 -11.85 -4.21 1.09
N ARG A 50 -12.36 -4.75 2.19
CA ARG A 50 -13.29 -4.02 3.06
C ARG A 50 -12.63 -2.79 3.68
N LEU A 51 -11.39 -2.93 4.15
CA LEU A 51 -10.63 -1.81 4.69
C LEU A 51 -10.41 -0.71 3.63
N ALA A 52 -10.06 -1.08 2.40
CA ALA A 52 -9.91 -0.12 1.31
C ALA A 52 -11.23 0.61 1.00
N GLN A 53 -12.37 -0.09 1.09
CA GLN A 53 -13.69 0.54 0.97
C GLN A 53 -13.99 1.51 2.11
N ASP A 54 -13.75 1.08 3.35
CA ASP A 54 -14.03 1.86 4.56
C ASP A 54 -13.17 3.15 4.60
N GLU A 55 -11.91 3.06 4.15
CA GLU A 55 -10.94 4.17 4.09
C GLU A 55 -10.94 4.94 2.75
N ASN A 56 -11.89 4.65 1.85
CA ASN A 56 -11.99 5.28 0.52
C ASN A 56 -10.72 5.18 -0.35
N VAL A 57 -9.94 4.12 -0.18
CA VAL A 57 -8.76 3.82 -0.99
C VAL A 57 -9.21 3.18 -2.31
N PRO A 58 -8.77 3.68 -3.48
CA PRO A 58 -9.10 3.08 -4.77
C PRO A 58 -8.65 1.62 -4.83
N PHE A 59 -9.48 0.74 -5.39
CA PHE A 59 -9.13 -0.65 -5.59
C PHE A 59 -9.69 -1.20 -6.90
N GLU A 60 -9.02 -2.22 -7.43
CA GLU A 60 -9.42 -2.93 -8.64
C GLU A 60 -9.31 -4.44 -8.41
N ARG A 61 -10.30 -5.18 -8.93
CA ARG A 61 -10.18 -6.64 -9.04
C ARG A 61 -9.54 -6.95 -10.38
N VAL A 62 -8.47 -7.73 -10.36
CA VAL A 62 -7.66 -8.02 -11.56
C VAL A 62 -7.29 -9.49 -11.65
N SER A 63 -6.93 -9.96 -12.84
CA SER A 63 -6.43 -11.33 -13.03
C SER A 63 -5.06 -11.52 -12.36
N GLU A 64 -4.67 -12.79 -12.15
CA GLU A 64 -3.35 -13.14 -11.65
C GLU A 64 -2.22 -12.62 -12.55
N ALA A 65 -2.40 -12.73 -13.87
CA ALA A 65 -1.44 -12.25 -14.85
C ALA A 65 -1.20 -10.73 -14.76
N VAL A 66 -2.19 -9.94 -14.32
CA VAL A 66 -1.99 -8.50 -14.07
C VAL A 66 -1.14 -8.31 -12.82
N ILE A 67 -1.41 -9.05 -11.73
CA ILE A 67 -0.61 -8.96 -10.51
C ILE A 67 0.87 -9.30 -10.78
N GLU A 68 1.13 -10.37 -11.53
CA GLU A 68 2.48 -10.82 -11.89
C GLU A 68 3.27 -9.81 -12.75
N GLN A 69 2.61 -8.79 -13.34
CA GLN A 69 3.31 -7.68 -14.01
C GLN A 69 3.93 -6.69 -13.02
N TYR A 70 3.39 -6.62 -11.80
CA TYR A 70 3.83 -5.67 -10.77
C TYR A 70 4.79 -6.28 -9.75
N VAL A 71 4.84 -7.61 -9.65
CA VAL A 71 5.58 -8.31 -8.61
C VAL A 71 6.34 -9.50 -9.17
N ALA A 72 7.58 -9.69 -8.70
CA ALA A 72 8.41 -10.82 -9.11
C ALA A 72 8.26 -12.04 -8.17
N GLY A 73 7.67 -11.85 -6.99
CA GLY A 73 7.47 -12.89 -5.98
C GLY A 73 6.11 -13.59 -6.08
N GLY A 74 5.94 -14.71 -5.35
CA GLY A 74 4.66 -15.44 -5.24
C GLY A 74 3.97 -15.30 -3.87
N SER A 75 4.56 -14.53 -2.94
CA SER A 75 4.06 -14.37 -1.56
C SER A 75 3.06 -13.23 -1.38
N HIS A 76 2.69 -12.53 -2.46
CA HIS A 76 1.69 -11.46 -2.44
C HIS A 76 0.28 -11.94 -2.03
N GLY A 77 0.00 -13.24 -2.09
CA GLY A 77 -1.27 -13.81 -1.62
C GLY A 77 -2.50 -13.24 -2.35
N GLY A 78 -2.31 -12.74 -3.57
CA GLY A 78 -3.33 -12.10 -4.41
C GLY A 78 -3.68 -10.66 -4.03
N VAL A 79 -2.83 -9.96 -3.27
CA VAL A 79 -3.03 -8.55 -2.91
C VAL A 79 -1.75 -7.77 -3.16
N VAL A 80 -1.83 -6.69 -3.92
CA VAL A 80 -0.73 -5.75 -4.20
C VAL A 80 -1.27 -4.32 -4.07
N ALA A 81 -0.46 -3.38 -3.58
CA ALA A 81 -0.80 -1.96 -3.63
C ALA A 81 0.27 -1.18 -4.38
N ILE A 82 -0.18 -0.26 -5.23
CA ILE A 82 0.64 0.75 -5.89
C ILE A 82 0.63 1.98 -4.98
N VAL A 83 1.80 2.40 -4.53
CA VAL A 83 1.96 3.41 -3.49
C VAL A 83 3.01 4.45 -3.85
N GLY A 84 2.84 5.65 -3.33
CA GLY A 84 3.85 6.69 -3.35
C GLY A 84 4.97 6.43 -2.34
N PRO A 85 5.98 7.32 -2.28
CA PRO A 85 7.10 7.20 -1.36
C PRO A 85 6.62 7.20 0.10
N ARG A 86 7.41 6.57 0.98
CA ARG A 86 7.11 6.56 2.41
C ARG A 86 7.46 7.91 3.02
N LEU A 87 6.50 8.50 3.71
CA LEU A 87 6.69 9.71 4.49
C LEU A 87 7.14 9.34 5.90
N VAL A 88 7.99 10.19 6.48
CA VAL A 88 8.55 10.01 7.82
C VAL A 88 8.00 11.11 8.71
N LEU A 89 7.57 10.76 9.92
CA LEU A 89 7.17 11.72 10.94
C LEU A 89 8.40 12.14 11.77
N PRO A 90 8.79 13.42 11.77
CA PRO A 90 9.82 13.96 12.66
C PRO A 90 9.54 13.74 14.15
N LEU A 91 10.60 13.62 14.95
CA LEU A 91 10.50 13.32 16.38
C LEU A 91 9.74 14.40 17.18
N ASP A 92 9.92 15.66 16.80
CA ASP A 92 9.25 16.81 17.40
C ASP A 92 7.74 16.82 17.13
N GLN A 93 7.29 16.36 15.95
CA GLN A 93 5.88 16.17 15.63
C GLN A 93 5.29 14.99 16.41
N LEU A 94 6.03 13.88 16.53
CA LEU A 94 5.62 12.75 17.37
C LEU A 94 5.46 13.17 18.85
N ALA A 95 6.35 14.02 19.37
CA ALA A 95 6.23 14.57 20.72
C ALA A 95 4.99 15.46 20.92
N GLN A 96 4.42 15.98 19.84
CA GLN A 96 3.16 16.74 19.81
C GLN A 96 1.93 15.84 19.65
N ASN A 97 2.10 14.51 19.73
CA ASN A 97 1.05 13.51 19.63
C ASN A 97 0.40 13.43 18.24
N GLU A 98 1.12 13.83 17.19
CA GLU A 98 0.78 13.47 15.81
C GLU A 98 1.03 11.97 15.60
N ALA A 99 0.05 11.27 15.03
CA ALA A 99 0.07 9.81 14.90
C ALA A 99 0.62 9.32 13.55
N SER A 100 0.48 10.12 12.49
CA SER A 100 0.84 9.80 11.11
C SER A 100 1.31 11.05 10.36
N PRO A 101 2.13 10.90 9.31
CA PRO A 101 2.58 12.02 8.48
C PRO A 101 1.54 12.45 7.41
N LEU A 102 0.43 11.73 7.27
CA LEU A 102 -0.75 12.10 6.46
C LEU A 102 -2.00 12.19 7.33
#